data_AF-A0A2W5Q8N2-F1
#
_entry.id   AF-A0A2W5Q8N2-F1
#
_cell.length_a   1.000
_cell.length_b   1.000
_cell.length_c   1.000
_cell.angle_alpha   90.00
_cell.angle_beta   90.00
_cell.angle_gamma   90.00
#
_symmetry.space_group_name_H-M   'P 1'
#
loop_
_entity.id
_entity.type
_entity.pdbx_description
1 polymer ?
#
loop_
_entity_poly.entity_id
_entity_poly.type
_entity_poly.pdbx_seq_one_letter_code
_entity_poly.pdbx_strand_id
1 'polypeptide(L)' 'DISTEAHERAVERMIQLGAVPMTSLQYLLELQRDWARTETYDSTTGIAKKWGGAYGIGINYAKTMFGASEGGH' A
#
# COMPACT_ATOMS: atom_id res chain seq x y z
N ASP A 1 -22.19 15.48 -11.75
CA ASP A 1 -22.28 14.25 -12.55
C ASP A 1 -21.41 13.18 -11.89
N ILE A 2 -21.91 11.95 -11.77
CA ILE A 2 -21.17 10.80 -11.19
C ILE A 2 -21.06 9.76 -12.30
N SER A 3 -20.01 9.90 -13.10
CA SER A 3 -19.71 9.02 -14.22
C SER A 3 -18.21 8.70 -14.26
N THR A 4 -17.85 7.57 -14.89
CA THR A 4 -16.45 7.20 -15.11
C THR A 4 -15.71 8.28 -15.89
N GLU A 5 -16.34 8.82 -16.93
CA GLU A 5 -15.75 9.90 -17.74
C GLU A 5 -15.49 11.15 -16.90
N ALA A 6 -16.43 11.58 -16.05
CA ALA A 6 -16.23 12.74 -15.18
C ALA A 6 -15.05 12.53 -14.22
N HIS A 7 -14.88 11.31 -13.69
CA HIS A 7 -13.73 10.94 -12.87
C HIS A 7 -12.42 11.01 -13.66
N GLU A 8 -12.36 10.38 -14.83
CA GLU A 8 -11.17 10.34 -15.68
C GLU A 8 -10.71 11.75 -16.09
N ARG A 9 -11.64 12.62 -16.51
CA ARG A 9 -11.32 14.01 -16.89
C ARG A 9 -10.85 14.83 -15.69
N ALA A 10 -11.33 14.56 -14.48
CA ALA A 10 -10.81 15.20 -13.28
C ALA A 10 -9.38 14.75 -12.98
N VAL A 11 -9.09 13.45 -13.08
CA VAL A 11 -7.74 12.90 -12.89
C VAL A 11 -6.75 13.44 -13.92
N GLU A 12 -7.13 13.50 -15.21
CA GLU A 12 -6.29 14.09 -16.26
C GLU A 12 -5.90 15.54 -15.96
N ARG A 13 -6.83 16.36 -15.45
CA ARG A 13 -6.52 17.75 -15.04
C ARG A 13 -5.54 17.82 -13.88
N MET A 14 -5.67 16.91 -12.89
CA MET A 14 -4.70 16.82 -11.79
C MET A 14 -3.30 16.50 -12.32
N ILE A 15 -3.20 15.55 -13.27
CA ILE A 15 -1.92 15.16 -13.89
C ILE A 15 -1.31 16.32 -14.66
N GLN A 16 -2.10 17.07 -15.44
CA GLN A 16 -1.63 18.26 -16.16
C GLN A 16 -1.06 19.35 -15.22
N LEU A 17 -1.55 19.39 -13.97
CA LEU A 17 -1.05 20.28 -12.92
C LEU A 17 0.10 19.67 -12.09
N GLY A 18 0.62 18.52 -12.51
CA GLY A 18 1.80 17.87 -11.91
C GLY A 18 1.50 16.83 -10.83
N ALA A 19 0.23 16.47 -10.60
CA ALA A 19 -0.08 15.36 -9.71
C ALA A 19 0.45 14.04 -10.30
N VAL A 20 1.07 13.22 -9.44
CA VAL A 20 1.57 11.89 -9.80
C VAL A 20 0.58 10.85 -9.25
N PRO A 21 -0.20 10.17 -10.10
CA PRO A 21 -1.12 9.13 -9.64
C PRO A 21 -0.36 8.00 -8.95
N MET A 22 -0.91 7.51 -7.84
CA MET A 22 -0.35 6.39 -7.10
C MET A 22 -1.46 5.46 -6.63
N THR A 23 -1.11 4.20 -6.37
CA THR A 23 -2.06 3.25 -5.80
C THR A 23 -2.17 3.46 -4.30
N SER A 24 -3.32 3.10 -3.72
CA SER A 24 -3.53 3.14 -2.28
C SER A 24 -2.52 2.28 -1.52
N LEU A 25 -2.14 1.13 -2.08
CA LEU A 25 -1.12 0.26 -1.49
C LEU A 25 0.25 0.94 -1.48
N GLN A 26 0.68 1.54 -2.60
CA GLN A 26 1.96 2.26 -2.61
C GLN A 26 1.96 3.40 -1.59
N TYR A 27 0.87 4.17 -1.52
CA TYR A 27 0.76 5.26 -0.55
C TYR A 27 0.89 4.76 0.90
N LEU A 28 0.19 3.67 1.25
CA LEU A 28 0.29 3.05 2.57
C LEU A 28 1.73 2.60 2.89
N LEU A 29 2.42 2.00 1.93
CA LEU A 29 3.80 1.51 2.11
C LEU A 29 4.82 2.65 2.21
N GLU A 30 4.60 3.78 1.53
CA GLU A 30 5.42 4.98 1.70
C GLU A 30 5.20 5.67 3.06
N LEU A 31 4.01 5.57 3.65
CA LEU A 31 3.80 6.04 5.03
C LEU A 31 4.58 5.20 6.04
N GLN A 32 4.66 3.88 5.84
CA GLN A 32 5.50 3.01 6.67
C GLN A 32 6.98 3.31 6.41
N ARG A 33 7.45 3.15 5.15
CA ARG A 33 8.80 3.33 4.57
C ARG A 33 9.95 2.66 5.32
N ASP A 34 10.08 2.97 6.60
CA ASP A 34 11.02 2.44 7.57
C ASP A 34 10.42 1.23 8.30
N TRP A 35 10.96 0.05 8.03
CA TRP A 35 10.49 -1.20 8.61
C TRP A 35 11.07 -1.51 10.00
N ALA A 36 12.03 -0.70 10.47
CA ALA A 36 12.44 -0.71 11.87
C ALA A 36 11.43 0.02 12.77
N ARG A 37 10.54 0.85 12.19
CA ARG A 37 9.46 1.53 12.94
C ARG A 37 8.33 0.56 13.28
N THR A 38 8.37 0.04 14.51
CA THR A 38 7.41 -0.96 15.00
C THR A 38 6.04 -0.39 15.34
N GLU A 39 5.95 0.90 15.69
CA GLU A 39 4.69 1.56 16.11
C GLU A 39 3.56 1.45 15.07
N THR A 40 3.90 1.50 13.78
CA THR A 40 2.94 1.42 12.66
C THR A 40 3.02 0.11 11.88
N TYR A 41 3.92 -0.80 12.27
CA TYR A 41 4.20 -2.03 11.52
C TYR A 41 2.96 -2.93 11.44
N ASP A 42 2.35 -3.22 12.60
CA ASP A 42 1.20 -4.12 12.67
C ASP A 42 -0.05 -3.54 12.00
N SER A 43 -0.26 -2.22 12.10
CA SER A 43 -1.39 -1.56 11.44
C SER A 43 -1.22 -1.54 9.92
N THR A 44 -0.04 -1.17 9.43
CA THR A 44 0.30 -1.18 8.00
C THR A 44 0.16 -2.58 7.41
N THR A 45 0.83 -3.58 8.01
CA THR A 45 0.78 -4.96 7.50
C THR A 45 -0.60 -5.58 7.67
N GLY A 46 -1.35 -5.23 8.71
CA GLY A 46 -2.74 -5.66 8.90
C GLY A 46 -3.68 -5.16 7.81
N ILE A 47 -3.59 -3.86 7.45
CA ILE A 47 -4.37 -3.29 6.35
C ILE A 47 -3.98 -3.95 5.02
N ALA A 48 -2.67 -4.07 4.76
CA ALA A 48 -2.17 -4.66 3.53
C ALA A 48 -2.53 -6.16 3.39
N LYS A 49 -2.56 -6.93 4.47
CA LYS A 49 -3.06 -8.33 4.46
C LYS A 49 -4.51 -8.42 4.04
N LYS A 50 -5.36 -7.50 4.50
CA LYS A 50 -6.80 -7.53 4.25
C LYS A 50 -7.16 -7.02 2.85
N TRP A 51 -6.49 -5.96 2.38
CA TRP A 51 -6.89 -5.23 1.17
C TRP A 51 -5.80 -5.09 0.11
N GLY A 52 -4.56 -5.48 0.40
CA GLY A 52 -3.40 -5.32 -0.48
C GLY A 52 -3.26 -6.39 -1.56
N GLY A 53 -4.26 -7.25 -1.77
CA GLY A 53 -4.26 -8.29 -2.80
C GLY A 53 -3.05 -9.22 -2.70
N ALA A 54 -2.29 -9.34 -3.79
CA ALA A 54 -1.11 -10.21 -3.87
C ALA A 54 -0.03 -9.85 -2.82
N TYR A 55 0.14 -8.56 -2.50
CA TYR A 55 1.08 -8.15 -1.45
C TYR A 55 0.65 -8.68 -0.08
N GLY A 56 -0.65 -8.61 0.21
CA GLY A 56 -1.22 -9.18 1.44
C GLY A 56 -1.04 -10.69 1.55
N ILE A 57 -1.16 -11.41 0.44
CA ILE A 57 -0.86 -12.86 0.35
C ILE A 57 0.62 -13.10 0.70
N GLY A 58 1.53 -12.28 0.17
CA GLY A 58 2.96 -12.34 0.48
C GLY A 58 3.25 -12.20 1.97
N ILE A 59 2.61 -11.24 2.67
CA ILE A 59 2.82 -11.08 4.11
C ILE A 59 2.29 -12.30 4.89
N ASN A 60 1.16 -12.87 4.48
CA ASN A 60 0.63 -14.08 5.12
C ASN A 60 1.56 -15.29 4.91
N TYR A 61 2.12 -15.44 3.71
CA TYR A 61 3.11 -16.46 3.40
C TYR A 61 4.37 -16.28 4.27
N ALA A 62 4.96 -15.09 4.28
CA ALA A 62 6.15 -14.77 5.07
C ALA A 62 5.94 -15.07 6.57
N LYS A 63 4.81 -14.67 7.13
CA LYS A 63 4.49 -14.93 8.55
C LYS A 63 4.35 -16.43 8.84
N THR A 64 3.76 -17.19 7.93
CA THR A 64 3.54 -18.63 8.09
C THR A 64 4.83 -19.43 7.93
N MET A 65 5.69 -19.04 6.98
CA MET A 65 6.90 -19.78 6.63
C MET A 65 8.11 -19.41 7.49
N PHE A 66 8.23 -18.15 7.90
CA PHE A 66 9.42 -17.62 8.57
C PHE A 66 9.17 -17.14 10.01
N GLY A 67 7.99 -17.41 10.57
CA GLY A 67 7.72 -17.14 11.99
C GLY A 67 7.86 -15.67 12.41
N ALA A 68 7.52 -14.74 11.52
CA ALA A 68 7.63 -13.29 11.73
C ALA A 68 9.05 -12.75 12.02
N SER A 69 10.11 -13.45 11.60
CA SER A 69 11.47 -12.91 11.53
C SER A 69 12.00 -12.99 10.09
N GLU A 70 11.71 -11.99 9.27
CA GLU A 70 12.46 -11.74 8.04
C GLU A 70 13.57 -10.73 8.37
N GLY A 71 14.77 -11.23 8.64
CA GLY A 71 15.95 -10.39 8.90
C GLY A 71 16.70 -10.75 10.18
N GLY A 72 17.22 -11.98 10.25
CA GLY A 72 18.38 -12.25 11.11
C GLY A 72 19.62 -11.75 10.39
N HIS A 73 20.24 -10.69 10.92
CA HIS A 73 21.67 -10.50 10.79
C HIS A 73 22.39 -11.47 11.72
#